data_AF-A0A538S6G6-F1
#
_entry.id   AF-A0A538S6G6-F1
#
_cell.length_a   1.000
_cell.length_b   1.000
_cell.length_c   1.000
_cell.angle_alpha   90.00
_cell.angle_beta   90.00
_cell.angle_gamma   90.00
#
_symmetry.space_group_name_H-M   'P 1'
#
loop_
_entity.id
_entity.type
_entity.pdbx_description
1 polymer ?
#
loop_
_entity_poly.entity_id
_entity_poly.type
_entity_poly.pdbx_seq_one_letter_code
_entity_poly.pdbx_strand_id
1 'polypeptide(L)'
;KDSKEVVRICTQYAQAGMFNIFIVIFCLTLAYAFFDPIFFVAYLVSTAVVGLFQAIYMANAGGAWDNAKKVVEVDLMEKGTDLHAATVIGDTVGDPYKDTSSVALNPIIKFTTLFGLLAVETAVANQKFARPLGIALM
;
A
#
# COMPACT_ATOMS: atom_id res chain seq x y z
N LYS A 1 -32.49 0.14 4.92
CA LYS A 1 -31.69 -0.14 3.72
C LYS A 1 -30.72 -1.26 4.08
N ASP A 2 -30.63 -2.29 3.25
CA ASP A 2 -30.15 -3.61 3.64
C ASP A 2 -28.64 -3.61 3.90
N SER A 3 -28.24 -3.63 5.18
CA SER A 3 -26.83 -3.66 5.61
C SER A 3 -26.05 -4.81 4.96
N LYS A 4 -26.74 -5.92 4.66
CA LYS A 4 -26.16 -7.08 3.95
C LYS A 4 -25.62 -6.69 2.58
N GLU A 5 -26.27 -5.78 1.88
CA GLU A 5 -25.85 -5.33 0.56
C GLU A 5 -24.56 -4.49 0.63
N VAL A 6 -24.45 -3.60 1.63
CA VAL A 6 -23.23 -2.81 1.85
C VAL A 6 -22.05 -3.72 2.18
N VAL A 7 -22.26 -4.69 3.08
CA VAL A 7 -21.23 -5.69 3.43
C VAL A 7 -20.81 -6.49 2.20
N ARG A 8 -21.76 -6.93 1.37
CA ARG A 8 -21.49 -7.67 0.14
C ARG A 8 -20.62 -6.87 -0.83
N ILE A 9 -20.97 -5.60 -1.04
CA ILE A 9 -20.23 -4.67 -1.91
C ILE A 9 -18.79 -4.51 -1.39
N CYS A 10 -18.61 -4.13 -0.12
CA CYS A 10 -17.27 -3.93 0.46
C CYS A 10 -16.42 -5.21 0.36
N THR A 11 -17.01 -6.37 0.60
CA THR A 11 -16.29 -7.66 0.52
C THR A 11 -15.80 -7.95 -0.90
N GLN A 12 -16.67 -7.80 -1.90
CA GLN A 12 -16.31 -8.08 -3.30
C GLN A 12 -15.20 -7.16 -3.80
N TYR A 13 -15.31 -5.86 -3.53
CA TYR A 13 -14.30 -4.90 -3.96
C TYR A 13 -12.98 -5.05 -3.21
N ALA A 14 -13.02 -5.33 -1.90
CA ALA A 14 -11.80 -5.59 -1.13
C ALA A 14 -11.05 -6.81 -1.66
N GLN A 15 -11.76 -7.92 -1.94
CA GLN A 15 -11.15 -9.14 -2.48
C GLN A 15 -10.53 -8.92 -3.86
N ALA A 16 -11.25 -8.27 -4.77
CA ALA A 16 -10.75 -7.96 -6.11
C ALA A 16 -9.52 -7.02 -6.06
N GLY A 17 -9.57 -5.99 -5.21
CA GLY A 17 -8.47 -5.04 -5.04
C GLY A 17 -7.21 -5.69 -4.47
N MET A 18 -7.34 -6.53 -3.45
CA MET A 18 -6.20 -7.26 -2.86
C MET A 18 -5.50 -8.17 -3.87
N PHE A 19 -6.27 -8.89 -4.69
CA PHE A 19 -5.70 -9.78 -5.71
C PHE A 19 -4.93 -9.00 -6.79
N ASN A 20 -5.47 -7.86 -7.22
CA ASN A 20 -4.83 -7.01 -8.22
C ASN A 20 -3.47 -6.48 -7.70
N ILE A 21 -3.44 -5.90 -6.50
CA ILE A 21 -2.21 -5.37 -5.90
C ILE A 21 -1.19 -6.49 -5.68
N PHE A 22 -1.64 -7.67 -5.21
CA PHE A 22 -0.75 -8.80 -4.99
C PHE A 22 -0.07 -9.26 -6.29
N ILE A 23 -0.82 -9.42 -7.39
CA ILE A 23 -0.26 -9.83 -8.69
C ILE A 23 0.78 -8.81 -9.16
N VAL A 24 0.46 -7.52 -9.10
CA VAL A 24 1.37 -6.47 -9.56
C VAL A 24 2.69 -6.52 -8.77
N ILE A 25 2.62 -6.58 -7.44
CA ILE A 25 3.82 -6.61 -6.59
C ILE A 25 4.60 -7.92 -6.81
N PHE A 26 3.92 -9.04 -6.93
CA PHE A 26 4.53 -10.35 -7.17
C PHE A 26 5.28 -10.39 -8.50
N CYS A 27 4.62 -9.99 -9.60
CA CYS A 27 5.20 -9.97 -10.93
C CYS A 27 6.37 -8.99 -11.02
N LEU A 28 6.25 -7.77 -10.49
CA LEU A 28 7.35 -6.79 -10.48
C LEU A 28 8.55 -7.27 -9.65
N THR A 29 8.30 -7.90 -8.51
CA THR A 29 9.38 -8.45 -7.67
C THR A 29 10.15 -9.52 -8.43
N LEU A 30 9.46 -10.46 -9.09
CA LEU A 30 10.10 -11.47 -9.93
C LEU A 30 10.82 -10.88 -11.13
N ALA A 31 10.17 -9.95 -11.84
CA ALA A 31 10.74 -9.29 -13.01
C ALA A 31 12.09 -8.66 -12.68
N TYR A 32 12.16 -7.88 -11.61
CA TYR A 32 13.39 -7.19 -11.20
C TYR A 32 14.43 -8.15 -10.62
N ALA A 33 14.03 -9.14 -9.82
CA ALA A 33 14.96 -10.14 -9.29
C ALA A 33 15.61 -10.98 -10.40
N PHE A 34 14.87 -11.27 -11.48
CA PHE A 34 15.34 -12.10 -12.59
C PHE A 34 16.05 -11.30 -13.69
N PHE A 35 15.87 -9.98 -13.72
CA PHE A 35 16.52 -9.11 -14.69
C PHE A 35 17.99 -8.85 -14.36
N ASP A 36 18.26 -8.29 -13.18
CA ASP A 36 19.61 -8.01 -12.70
C ASP A 36 19.66 -7.95 -11.16
N PRO A 37 20.49 -8.78 -10.50
CA PRO A 37 20.56 -8.80 -9.04
C PRO A 37 21.01 -7.49 -8.40
N ILE A 38 21.92 -6.75 -9.04
CA ILE A 38 22.43 -5.48 -8.49
C ILE A 38 21.35 -4.41 -8.58
N PHE A 39 20.63 -4.34 -9.70
CA PHE A 39 19.46 -3.50 -9.85
C PHE A 39 18.40 -3.84 -8.78
N PHE A 40 18.14 -5.12 -8.53
CA PHE A 40 17.17 -5.55 -7.52
C PHE A 40 17.56 -5.08 -6.11
N VAL A 41 18.85 -5.15 -5.74
CA VAL A 41 19.32 -4.62 -4.45
C VAL A 41 19.08 -3.11 -4.34
N ALA A 42 19.35 -2.34 -5.39
CA ALA A 42 19.07 -0.90 -5.39
C ALA A 42 17.56 -0.61 -5.23
N TYR A 43 16.71 -1.41 -5.88
CA TYR A 43 15.25 -1.34 -5.72
C TYR A 43 14.79 -1.64 -4.28
N LEU A 44 15.35 -2.66 -3.63
CA LEU A 44 15.04 -2.97 -2.22
C LEU A 44 15.41 -1.82 -1.28
N VAL A 45 16.59 -1.23 -1.45
CA VAL A 45 17.00 -0.07 -0.63
C VAL A 45 16.08 1.13 -0.87
N SER A 46 15.77 1.42 -2.13
CA SER A 46 14.87 2.52 -2.49
C SER A 46 13.47 2.35 -1.90
N THR A 47 12.90 1.15 -2.01
CA THR A 47 11.56 0.86 -1.47
C THR A 47 11.52 0.92 0.06
N ALA A 48 12.58 0.47 0.74
CA ALA A 48 12.68 0.59 2.19
C ALA A 48 12.73 2.07 2.64
N VAL A 49 13.58 2.88 2.02
CA VAL A 49 13.74 4.30 2.39
C VAL A 49 12.48 5.09 2.04
N VAL A 50 12.06 5.08 0.77
CA VAL A 50 10.90 5.87 0.32
C VAL A 50 9.62 5.36 0.94
N GLY A 51 9.44 4.04 1.00
CA GLY A 51 8.23 3.42 1.54
C GLY A 51 8.05 3.69 3.04
N LEU A 52 9.13 3.73 3.83
CA LEU A 52 9.05 4.07 5.25
C LEU A 52 8.54 5.51 5.47
N PHE A 53 9.18 6.49 4.81
CA PHE A 53 8.78 7.89 4.97
C PHE A 53 7.37 8.14 4.43
N GLN A 54 7.00 7.49 3.32
CA GLN A 54 5.65 7.56 2.77
C GLN A 54 4.60 6.97 3.71
N ALA A 55 4.90 5.84 4.36
CA ALA A 55 4.00 5.22 5.34
C ALA A 55 3.75 6.13 6.53
N ILE A 56 4.82 6.73 7.09
CA ILE A 56 4.73 7.66 8.22
C ILE A 56 3.92 8.91 7.84
N TYR A 57 4.20 9.48 6.65
CA TYR A 57 3.47 10.64 6.16
C TYR A 57 1.97 10.36 6.07
N MET A 58 1.56 9.27 5.41
CA MET A 58 0.14 8.95 5.21
C MET A 58 -0.57 8.64 6.54
N ALA A 59 0.09 7.93 7.46
CA ALA A 59 -0.46 7.65 8.79
C ALA A 59 -0.68 8.95 9.59
N ASN A 60 0.32 9.84 9.60
CA ASN A 60 0.23 11.11 10.34
C ASN A 60 -0.77 12.08 9.72
N ALA A 61 -0.79 12.20 8.39
CA ALA A 61 -1.73 13.10 7.70
C ALA A 61 -3.19 12.66 7.92
N GLY A 62 -3.49 11.37 7.73
CA GLY A 62 -4.85 10.86 7.97
C GLY A 62 -5.25 10.92 9.44
N GLY A 63 -4.33 10.63 10.37
CA GLY A 63 -4.59 10.76 11.80
C GLY A 63 -4.84 12.21 12.24
N ALA A 64 -4.12 13.17 11.65
CA ALA A 64 -4.33 14.59 11.92
C ALA A 64 -5.71 15.06 11.46
N TRP A 65 -6.17 14.65 10.28
CA TRP A 65 -7.51 14.99 9.79
C TRP A 65 -8.64 14.37 10.64
N ASP A 66 -8.52 13.10 11.06
CA ASP A 66 -9.50 12.48 11.97
C ASP A 66 -9.56 13.20 13.32
N ASN A 67 -8.38 13.53 13.88
CA ASN A 67 -8.31 14.24 15.16
C ASN A 67 -8.87 15.66 15.04
N ALA A 68 -8.61 16.37 13.93
CA ALA A 68 -9.19 17.69 13.69
C ALA A 68 -10.73 17.64 13.63
N LYS A 69 -11.28 16.64 12.93
CA LYS A 69 -12.73 16.39 12.93
C LYS A 69 -13.25 16.12 14.35
N LYS A 70 -12.57 15.28 15.14
CA LYS A 70 -12.97 14.99 16.53
C LYS A 70 -12.98 16.24 17.43
N VAL A 71 -12.02 17.15 17.28
CA VAL A 71 -12.00 18.42 18.02
C VAL A 71 -13.23 19.27 17.68
N VAL A 72 -13.58 19.40 16.40
CA VAL A 72 -14.79 20.13 15.98
C VAL A 72 -16.07 19.47 16.51
N GLU A 73 -16.11 18.15 16.53
CA GLU A 73 -17.27 17.37 16.96
C GLU A 73 -17.51 17.34 18.47
N VAL A 74 -16.44 17.31 19.28
CA VAL A 74 -16.50 17.06 20.72
C VAL A 74 -16.19 18.31 21.53
N ASP A 75 -15.10 19.00 21.21
CA ASP A 75 -14.62 20.14 22.01
C ASP A 75 -15.34 21.44 21.63
N LEU A 76 -15.54 21.67 20.33
CA LEU A 76 -16.24 22.86 19.83
C LEU A 76 -17.76 22.68 19.74
N MET A 77 -18.24 21.43 19.73
CA MET A 77 -19.66 21.08 19.59
C MET A 77 -20.34 21.66 18.33
N GLU A 78 -19.58 21.92 17.26
CA GLU A 78 -20.06 22.59 16.05
C GLU A 78 -20.53 21.59 14.97
N LYS A 79 -21.20 20.50 15.37
CA LYS A 79 -21.72 19.51 14.41
C LYS A 79 -22.76 20.12 13.47
N GLY A 80 -22.64 19.83 12.18
CA GLY A 80 -23.56 20.34 11.14
C GLY A 80 -23.27 21.76 10.66
N THR A 81 -22.18 22.38 11.12
CA THR A 81 -21.68 23.65 10.57
C THR A 81 -20.85 23.43 9.30
N ASP A 82 -20.57 24.50 8.55
CA ASP A 82 -19.66 24.46 7.41
C ASP A 82 -18.24 24.02 7.80
N LEU A 83 -17.81 24.33 9.05
CA LEU A 83 -16.53 23.86 9.59
C LEU A 83 -16.52 22.34 9.79
N HIS A 84 -17.61 21.78 10.33
CA HIS A 84 -17.76 20.33 10.46
C HIS A 84 -17.77 19.64 9.10
N ALA A 85 -18.49 20.18 8.11
CA ALA A 85 -18.49 19.63 6.75
C ALA A 85 -17.07 19.61 6.14
N ALA A 86 -16.29 20.68 6.31
CA ALA A 86 -14.91 20.75 5.81
C ALA A 86 -13.99 19.70 6.47
N THR A 87 -14.11 19.51 7.78
CA THR A 87 -13.30 18.50 8.50
C THR A 87 -13.70 17.07 8.18
N VAL A 88 -14.98 16.80 7.89
CA VAL A 88 -15.45 15.51 7.38
C VAL A 88 -14.84 15.20 6.00
N ILE A 89 -14.71 16.20 5.12
CA ILE A 89 -14.03 16.01 3.84
C ILE A 89 -12.54 15.66 4.06
N GLY A 90 -11.87 16.35 4.99
CA GLY A 90 -10.49 16.03 5.34
C GLY A 90 -10.32 14.58 5.83
N ASP A 91 -11.19 14.13 6.72
CA ASP A 91 -11.13 12.76 7.26
C ASP A 91 -11.44 11.69 6.19
N THR A 92 -12.42 11.94 5.31
CA THR A 92 -12.73 11.00 4.22
C THR A 92 -11.60 10.86 3.20
N VAL A 93 -10.78 11.89 3.00
CA VAL A 93 -9.51 11.81 2.24
C VAL A 93 -8.42 11.08 3.03
N GLY A 94 -8.40 11.24 4.35
CA GLY A 94 -7.45 10.62 5.27
C GLY A 94 -7.67 9.13 5.54
N ASP A 95 -8.90 8.63 5.43
CA ASP A 95 -9.27 7.24 5.71
C ASP A 95 -8.47 6.23 4.85
N PRO A 96 -8.40 6.36 3.50
CA PRO A 96 -7.55 5.48 2.70
C PRO A 96 -6.06 5.55 3.07
N TYR A 97 -5.59 6.72 3.51
CA TYR A 97 -4.19 6.96 3.84
C TYR A 97 -3.79 6.26 5.14
N LYS A 98 -4.55 6.47 6.22
CA LYS A 98 -4.22 5.95 7.56
C LYS A 98 -4.61 4.48 7.75
N ASP A 99 -5.70 4.02 7.12
CA ASP A 99 -6.24 2.67 7.39
C ASP A 99 -5.87 1.65 6.32
N THR A 100 -5.52 2.08 5.11
CA THR A 100 -5.20 1.16 3.99
C THR A 100 -3.76 1.29 3.52
N SER A 101 -3.39 2.42 2.89
CA SER A 101 -2.12 2.53 2.19
C SER A 101 -0.91 2.57 3.13
N SER A 102 -0.96 3.32 4.23
CA SER A 102 0.17 3.39 5.18
C SER A 102 0.45 2.06 5.88
N VAL A 103 -0.61 1.38 6.33
CA VAL A 103 -0.50 0.07 6.99
C VAL A 103 0.00 -1.00 6.02
N ALA A 104 -0.39 -0.93 4.75
CA ALA A 104 0.02 -1.90 3.72
C ALA A 104 1.49 -1.78 3.29
N LEU A 105 2.14 -0.62 3.43
CA LEU A 105 3.53 -0.46 2.98
C LEU A 105 4.53 -1.36 3.71
N ASN A 106 4.36 -1.56 5.02
CA ASN A 106 5.25 -2.41 5.81
C ASN A 106 5.24 -3.89 5.34
N PRO A 107 4.08 -4.58 5.22
CA PRO A 107 4.06 -5.93 4.69
C PRO A 107 4.52 -6.01 3.23
N ILE A 108 4.27 -4.98 2.41
CA ILE A 108 4.78 -4.92 1.02
C ILE A 108 6.32 -4.92 0.99
N ILE A 109 6.97 -4.08 1.78
CA ILE A 109 8.44 -3.99 1.85
C ILE A 109 9.02 -5.32 2.36
N LYS A 110 8.44 -5.89 3.42
CA LYS A 110 8.89 -7.16 4.00
C LYS A 110 8.72 -8.32 3.02
N PHE A 111 7.58 -8.40 2.35
CA PHE A 111 7.30 -9.40 1.33
C PHE A 111 8.30 -9.30 0.18
N THR A 112 8.44 -8.10 -0.41
CA THR A 112 9.34 -7.84 -1.54
C THR A 112 10.79 -8.20 -1.18
N THR A 113 11.22 -7.89 0.04
CA THR A 113 12.58 -8.21 0.51
C THR A 113 12.78 -9.71 0.70
N LEU A 114 11.93 -10.37 1.50
CA LEU A 114 12.11 -11.79 1.84
C LEU A 114 11.91 -12.69 0.61
N PHE A 115 10.82 -12.47 -0.13
CA PHE A 115 10.54 -13.24 -1.34
C PHE A 115 11.54 -12.92 -2.45
N GLY A 116 11.92 -11.65 -2.59
CA GLY A 116 12.88 -11.19 -3.58
C GLY A 116 14.25 -11.83 -3.44
N LEU A 117 14.76 -11.98 -2.22
CA LEU A 117 16.04 -12.65 -1.98
C LEU A 117 16.03 -14.11 -2.45
N LEU A 118 14.95 -14.85 -2.18
CA LEU A 118 14.76 -16.22 -2.66
C LEU A 118 14.69 -16.28 -4.20
N ALA A 119 14.02 -15.30 -4.80
CA ALA A 119 13.95 -15.17 -6.26
C ALA A 119 15.34 -14.90 -6.87
N VAL A 120 16.13 -14.00 -6.28
CA VAL A 120 17.50 -13.71 -6.75
C VAL A 120 18.39 -14.96 -6.66
N GLU A 121 18.34 -15.71 -5.57
CA GLU A 121 19.11 -16.97 -5.44
C GLU A 121 18.77 -17.95 -6.57
N THR A 122 17.48 -18.12 -6.85
CA THR A 122 16.97 -18.96 -7.95
C THR A 122 17.43 -18.44 -9.32
N ALA A 123 17.43 -17.11 -9.50
CA ALA A 123 17.85 -16.47 -10.74
C ALA A 123 19.33 -16.69 -11.04
N VAL A 124 20.18 -16.57 -10.01
CA VAL A 124 21.63 -16.80 -10.10
C VAL A 124 21.93 -18.26 -10.42
N ALA A 125 21.17 -19.19 -9.85
CA ALA A 125 21.32 -20.62 -10.14
C ALA A 125 21.01 -20.99 -11.61
N ASN A 126 20.08 -20.29 -12.28
CA ASN A 126 19.65 -20.60 -13.65
C ASN A 126 19.49 -19.36 -14.54
N GLN A 127 20.59 -18.62 -14.76
CA GLN A 127 20.55 -17.34 -15.50
C GLN A 127 20.01 -17.43 -16.94
N LYS A 128 20.23 -18.55 -17.63
CA LYS A 128 19.74 -18.75 -19.01
C LYS A 128 18.21 -18.72 -19.11
N PHE A 129 17.53 -19.12 -18.04
CA PHE A 129 16.07 -19.10 -17.95
C PHE A 129 15.56 -17.82 -17.27
N ALA A 130 16.26 -17.35 -16.23
CA ALA A 130 15.83 -16.20 -15.44
C ALA A 130 15.74 -14.92 -16.27
N ARG A 131 16.77 -14.59 -17.06
CA ARG A 131 16.82 -13.29 -17.77
C ARG A 131 15.71 -13.11 -18.82
N PRO A 132 15.41 -14.10 -19.68
CA PRO A 132 14.24 -14.02 -20.58
C PRO A 132 12.92 -13.89 -19.83
N LEU A 133 12.75 -14.60 -18.72
CA LEU A 133 11.55 -14.54 -17.90
C LEU A 133 11.40 -13.17 -17.21
N GLY A 134 12.50 -12.60 -16.71
CA GLY A 134 12.51 -11.26 -16.15
C GLY A 134 12.07 -10.19 -17.15
N ILE A 135 12.53 -10.29 -18.41
CA ILE A 135 12.10 -9.38 -19.49
C ILE A 135 10.63 -9.59 -19.86
N ALA A 136 10.12 -10.82 -19.86
CA ALA A 136 8.73 -11.12 -20.20
C ALA A 136 7.73 -10.68 -19.11
N LEU A 137 8.18 -10.54 -17.87
CA LEU A 137 7.37 -10.10 -16.72
C LEU A 137 7.40 -8.57 -16.50
N MET A 138 8.30 -7.85 -17.18
CA MET A 138 8.33 -6.37 -17.22
C MET A 138 7.28 -5.83 -18.19
#